data_AF-Q28FR8-F1
#
_entry.id   AF-Q28FR8-F1
#
_cell.length_a   1.000
_cell.length_b   1.000
_cell.length_c   1.000
_cell.angle_alpha   90.00
_cell.angle_beta   90.00
_cell.angle_gamma   90.00
#
_symmetry.space_group_name_H-M   'P 1'
#
loop_
_entity.id
_entity.type
_entity.pdbx_description
1 polymer ?
#
loop_
_entity_poly.entity_id
_entity_poly.type
_entity_poly.pdbx_seq_one_letter_code
_entity_poly.pdbx_strand_id
1 'polypeptide(L)'
;NFSIERLDNRLGFFQRELGLSTEKTRDLIIRLPRLLTGSLEPVRENLKVCEIELGFKKNEIQHIAIKVPKILTANKKKLMETFDYVHNIMGIPHHLIVKFPQVFNTKLLKMKERHLFLGFLGRAVYDPTKPNYVSLDKLTSTPNEIFCVEVAKASVQDYERFLKTL
;
A
#
# COMPACT_ATOMS: atom_id res chain seq x y z
N ASN A 1 5.31 22.93 22.53
CA ASN A 1 6.67 23.04 21.95
C ASN A 1 7.41 21.72 22.02
N PHE A 2 8.08 21.31 20.94
CA PHE A 2 9.01 20.17 20.95
C PHE A 2 10.42 20.69 21.24
N SER A 3 11.12 20.11 22.21
CA SER A 3 12.54 20.41 22.44
C SER A 3 13.40 19.79 21.33
N ILE A 4 14.58 20.36 21.11
CA ILE A 4 15.59 19.84 20.17
C ILE A 4 15.92 18.39 20.52
N GLU A 5 16.15 18.10 21.80
CA GLU A 5 16.40 16.75 22.31
C GLU A 5 15.27 15.77 21.98
N ARG A 6 14.00 16.18 22.10
CA ARG A 6 12.87 15.32 21.77
C ARG A 6 12.79 15.01 20.27
N LEU A 7 13.15 15.97 19.41
CA LEU A 7 13.18 15.76 17.97
C LEU A 7 14.33 14.82 17.57
N ASP A 8 15.50 15.00 18.15
CA ASP A 8 16.67 14.15 17.92
C ASP A 8 16.40 12.69 18.34
N ASN A 9 15.85 12.50 19.55
CA ASN A 9 15.45 11.19 20.04
C ASN A 9 14.45 10.46 19.12
N ARG A 10 13.55 11.21 18.48
CA ARG A 10 12.57 10.65 17.54
C ARG A 10 13.18 10.29 16.19
N LEU A 11 14.11 11.09 15.68
CA LEU A 11 14.88 10.73 14.49
C LEU A 11 15.67 9.45 14.75
N GLY A 12 16.34 9.36 15.89
CA GLY A 12 17.05 8.15 16.32
C GLY A 12 16.13 6.93 16.47
N PHE A 13 14.90 7.11 16.95
CA PHE A 13 13.90 6.05 16.99
C PHE A 13 13.59 5.48 15.60
N PHE A 14 13.21 6.32 14.63
CA PHE A 14 12.89 5.82 13.28
C PHE A 14 14.10 5.19 12.59
N GLN A 15 15.29 5.75 12.79
CA GLN A 15 16.53 5.19 12.25
C GLN A 15 16.78 3.76 12.77
N ARG A 16 16.61 3.52 14.08
CA ARG A 16 16.82 2.21 14.70
C ARG A 16 15.72 1.21 14.36
N GLU A 17 14.46 1.57 14.55
CA GLU A 17 13.31 0.67 14.35
C GLU A 17 13.19 0.20 12.89
N LEU A 18 13.48 1.10 11.94
CA LEU A 18 13.46 0.78 10.53
C LEU A 18 14.84 0.42 9.99
N GLY A 19 15.93 0.48 10.76
CA GLY A 19 17.28 0.19 10.25
C GLY A 19 17.67 1.00 9.01
N LEU A 20 17.27 2.28 8.95
CA LEU A 20 17.51 3.16 7.81
C LEU A 20 18.85 3.91 7.93
N SER A 21 19.39 4.37 6.80
CA SER A 21 20.45 5.38 6.81
C SER A 21 19.89 6.73 7.26
N THR A 22 20.76 7.62 7.76
CA THR A 22 20.37 8.98 8.16
C THR A 22 19.65 9.75 7.05
N GLU A 23 20.12 9.60 5.81
CA GLU A 23 19.47 10.19 4.63
C GLU A 23 18.05 9.65 4.42
N LYS A 24 17.87 8.32 4.40
CA LYS A 24 16.55 7.69 4.22
C LYS A 24 15.60 8.01 5.38
N THR A 25 16.11 8.12 6.61
CA THR A 25 15.32 8.59 7.76
C THR A 25 14.85 10.02 7.53
N ARG A 26 15.74 10.91 7.06
CA ARG A 26 15.36 12.30 6.75
C ARG A 26 14.28 12.35 5.67
N ASP A 27 14.44 11.59 4.59
CA ASP A 27 13.46 11.54 3.50
C ASP A 27 12.10 11.03 3.98
N LEU A 28 12.07 9.97 4.80
CA LEU A 28 10.86 9.45 5.41
C LEU A 28 10.11 10.53 6.19
N ILE A 29 10.84 11.29 6.99
CA ILE A 29 10.29 12.32 7.87
C ILE A 29 9.83 13.54 7.06
N ILE A 30 10.58 13.96 6.03
CA ILE A 30 10.15 15.03 5.12
C ILE A 30 8.82 14.66 4.44
N ARG A 31 8.67 13.40 4.03
CA ARG A 31 7.44 12.92 3.38
C ARG A 31 6.25 12.75 4.33
N LEU A 32 6.49 12.55 5.63
CA LEU A 32 5.44 12.47 6.63
C LEU A 32 5.87 13.12 7.97
N PRO A 33 5.90 14.48 8.04
CA PRO A 33 6.46 15.20 9.19
C PRO A 33 5.77 14.90 10.52
N ARG A 34 4.48 14.52 10.49
CA ARG A 34 3.72 14.12 11.67
C ARG A 34 4.30 12.92 12.42
N LEU A 35 5.20 12.15 11.81
CA LEU A 35 5.94 11.08 12.50
C LEU A 35 6.79 11.62 13.66
N LEU A 36 7.29 12.86 13.55
CA LEU A 36 8.04 13.52 14.63
C LEU A 36 7.15 14.06 15.75
N THR A 37 5.86 14.25 15.51
CA THR A 37 4.98 14.91 16.48
C THR A 37 3.94 13.98 17.09
N GLY A 38 3.56 12.90 16.39
CA GLY A 38 2.57 11.92 16.83
C GLY A 38 3.09 10.93 17.88
N SER A 39 2.19 10.06 18.37
CA SER A 39 2.58 8.91 19.21
C SER A 39 3.45 7.94 18.41
N LEU A 40 4.45 7.35 19.08
CA LEU A 40 5.30 6.30 18.51
C LEU A 40 4.70 4.90 18.68
N GLU A 41 3.67 4.76 19.50
CA GLU A 41 3.01 3.48 19.78
C GLU A 41 2.36 2.87 18.52
N PRO A 42 1.55 3.60 17.72
CA PRO A 42 1.04 3.05 16.46
C PRO A 42 2.13 2.63 15.47
N VAL A 43 3.30 3.26 15.53
CA VAL A 43 4.44 2.88 14.69
C VAL A 43 4.97 1.51 15.09
N ARG A 44 5.23 1.30 16.40
CA ARG A 44 5.70 0.00 16.90
C ARG A 44 4.71 -1.12 16.61
N GLU A 45 3.42 -0.85 16.82
CA GLU A 45 2.35 -1.80 16.55
C GLU A 45 2.28 -2.15 15.06
N ASN A 46 2.25 -1.16 14.17
CA ASN A 46 2.15 -1.42 12.74
C ASN A 46 3.39 -2.14 12.18
N LEU A 47 4.58 -1.89 12.72
CA LEU A 47 5.78 -2.66 12.35
C LEU A 47 5.63 -4.14 12.71
N LYS A 48 5.13 -4.44 13.92
CA LYS A 48 4.84 -5.82 14.35
C LYS A 48 3.73 -6.46 13.51
N VAL A 49 2.67 -5.71 13.20
CA VAL A 49 1.59 -6.18 12.31
C VAL A 49 2.18 -6.54 10.94
N CYS A 50 2.98 -5.67 10.34
CA CYS A 50 3.60 -5.94 9.04
C CYS A 50 4.51 -7.18 9.06
N GLU A 51 5.30 -7.37 10.12
CA GLU A 51 6.24 -8.49 10.23
C GLU A 51 5.55 -9.82 10.57
N ILE A 52 4.71 -9.82 11.61
CA ILE A 52 4.15 -11.04 12.19
C ILE A 52 2.83 -11.43 11.54
N GLU A 53 1.92 -10.47 11.37
CA GLU A 53 0.56 -10.75 10.88
C GLU A 53 0.50 -10.76 9.34
N LEU A 54 1.21 -9.83 8.69
CA LEU A 54 1.25 -9.75 7.22
C LEU A 54 2.42 -10.54 6.62
N GLY A 55 3.39 -10.97 7.43
CA GLY A 55 4.50 -11.83 7.00
C GLY A 55 5.56 -11.14 6.13
N PHE A 56 5.66 -9.81 6.14
CA PHE A 56 6.72 -9.11 5.43
C PHE A 56 8.06 -9.22 6.15
N LYS A 57 9.15 -9.36 5.39
CA LYS A 57 10.50 -9.32 5.93
C LYS A 57 10.89 -7.89 6.31
N LYS A 58 11.84 -7.72 7.24
CA LYS A 58 12.31 -6.38 7.69
C LYS A 58 12.75 -5.47 6.53
N ASN A 59 13.47 -5.99 5.55
CA ASN A 59 13.90 -5.23 4.37
C ASN A 59 12.74 -4.85 3.44
N GLU A 60 11.69 -5.67 3.39
CA GLU A 60 10.45 -5.37 2.65
C GLU A 60 9.65 -4.27 3.36
N ILE A 61 9.51 -4.36 4.69
CA ILE A 61 8.88 -3.32 5.52
C ILE A 61 9.61 -1.99 5.36
N GLN A 62 10.94 -1.99 5.40
CA GLN A 62 11.77 -0.81 5.10
C GLN A 62 11.42 -0.20 3.76
N HIS A 63 11.37 -1.02 2.70
CA HIS A 63 11.05 -0.56 1.35
C HIS A 63 9.65 0.05 1.29
N ILE A 64 8.66 -0.63 1.85
CA ILE A 64 7.27 -0.18 1.90
C ILE A 64 7.17 1.13 2.69
N ALA A 65 7.77 1.22 3.88
CA ALA A 65 7.70 2.40 4.74
C ALA A 65 8.35 3.64 4.10
N ILE A 66 9.50 3.47 3.42
CA ILE A 66 10.13 4.57 2.68
C ILE A 66 9.18 5.05 1.56
N LYS A 67 8.58 4.14 0.79
CA LYS A 67 7.72 4.49 -0.36
C LYS A 67 6.35 5.00 0.06
N VAL A 68 5.75 4.44 1.10
CA VAL A 68 4.43 4.76 1.65
C VAL A 68 4.52 4.92 3.18
N PRO A 69 5.01 6.08 3.66
CA PRO A 69 5.22 6.32 5.09
C PRO A 69 3.97 6.18 5.96
N LYS A 70 2.78 6.38 5.36
CA LYS A 70 1.50 6.28 6.06
C LYS A 70 1.22 4.89 6.63
N ILE A 71 1.89 3.84 6.14
CA ILE A 71 1.76 2.48 6.70
C ILE A 71 2.14 2.44 8.18
N LEU A 72 3.11 3.27 8.59
CA LEU A 72 3.60 3.33 9.97
C LEU A 72 2.53 3.84 10.95
N THR A 73 1.54 4.58 10.46
CA THR A 73 0.46 5.15 11.28
C THR A 73 -0.90 4.75 10.73
N ALA A 74 -0.98 3.68 9.95
CA ALA A 74 -2.23 3.22 9.38
C ALA A 74 -3.12 2.63 10.48
N ASN A 75 -4.42 2.67 10.25
CA ASN A 75 -5.35 1.93 11.10
C ASN A 75 -5.13 0.43 10.86
N LYS A 76 -4.87 -0.34 11.92
CA LYS A 76 -4.58 -1.78 11.86
C LYS A 76 -5.64 -2.56 11.06
N LYS A 77 -6.93 -2.36 11.36
CA LYS A 77 -8.03 -3.06 10.67
C LYS A 77 -7.99 -2.80 9.17
N LYS A 78 -7.88 -1.53 8.76
CA LYS A 78 -7.80 -1.17 7.33
C LYS A 78 -6.55 -1.77 6.65
N LEU A 79 -5.42 -1.80 7.34
CA LEU A 79 -4.18 -2.37 6.84
C LEU A 79 -4.34 -3.88 6.59
N MET A 80 -4.89 -4.61 7.56
CA MET A 80 -5.15 -6.04 7.46
C MET A 80 -6.17 -6.36 6.37
N GLU A 81 -7.31 -5.66 6.31
CA GLU A 81 -8.32 -5.86 5.25
C GLU A 81 -7.77 -5.61 3.85
N THR A 82 -6.87 -4.62 3.72
CA THR A 82 -6.21 -4.34 2.45
C THR A 82 -5.26 -5.47 2.06
N PHE A 83 -4.43 -5.93 3.00
CA PHE A 83 -3.50 -7.02 2.75
C PHE A 83 -4.24 -8.32 2.44
N ASP A 84 -5.24 -8.70 3.24
CA ASP A 84 -6.05 -9.90 3.04
C ASP A 84 -6.67 -9.93 1.65
N TYR A 85 -7.29 -8.83 1.22
CA TYR A 85 -7.88 -8.76 -0.10
C TYR A 85 -6.84 -8.90 -1.22
N VAL A 86 -5.72 -8.19 -1.12
CA VAL A 86 -4.69 -8.20 -2.17
C VAL A 86 -3.94 -9.54 -2.20
N HIS A 87 -3.62 -10.12 -1.05
CA HIS A 87 -2.83 -11.34 -0.96
C HIS A 87 -3.68 -12.60 -1.11
N ASN A 88 -4.73 -12.75 -0.30
CA ASN A 88 -5.51 -13.99 -0.22
C ASN A 88 -6.60 -14.05 -1.29
N ILE A 89 -7.30 -12.94 -1.55
CA ILE A 89 -8.40 -12.92 -2.53
C ILE A 89 -7.88 -12.73 -3.96
N MET A 90 -7.01 -11.74 -4.19
CA MET A 90 -6.44 -11.51 -5.53
C MET A 90 -5.26 -12.44 -5.86
N GLY A 91 -4.76 -13.20 -4.88
CA GLY A 91 -3.65 -14.15 -5.07
C GLY A 91 -2.30 -13.49 -5.33
N ILE A 92 -2.08 -12.24 -4.89
CA ILE A 92 -0.86 -11.50 -5.22
C ILE A 92 0.24 -11.79 -4.17
N PRO A 93 1.42 -12.28 -4.59
CA PRO A 93 2.51 -12.61 -3.68
C PRO A 93 3.17 -11.36 -3.07
N HIS A 94 3.77 -11.51 -1.88
CA HIS A 94 4.45 -10.43 -1.13
C HIS A 94 5.39 -9.59 -1.98
N HIS A 95 6.25 -10.21 -2.78
CA HIS A 95 7.23 -9.48 -3.58
C HIS A 95 6.60 -8.49 -4.58
N LEU A 96 5.39 -8.78 -5.10
CA LEU A 96 4.66 -7.84 -5.96
C LEU A 96 3.98 -6.74 -5.13
N ILE A 97 3.47 -7.07 -3.94
CA ILE A 97 2.94 -6.06 -3.01
C ILE A 97 4.04 -5.08 -2.59
N VAL A 98 5.24 -5.58 -2.30
CA VAL A 98 6.43 -4.77 -1.96
C VAL A 98 6.86 -3.90 -3.13
N LYS A 99 6.79 -4.43 -4.36
CA LYS A 99 7.07 -3.67 -5.58
C LYS A 99 6.06 -2.53 -5.81
N PHE A 100 4.82 -2.71 -5.36
CA PHE A 100 3.72 -1.75 -5.52
C PHE A 100 3.05 -1.38 -4.18
N PRO A 101 3.77 -0.73 -3.24
CA PRO A 101 3.28 -0.48 -1.89
C PRO A 101 2.11 0.51 -1.83
N GLN A 102 1.83 1.23 -2.93
CA GLN A 102 0.70 2.16 -3.05
C GLN A 102 -0.67 1.52 -2.82
N VAL A 103 -0.78 0.18 -2.87
CA VAL A 103 -1.98 -0.54 -2.45
C VAL A 103 -2.42 -0.14 -1.04
N PHE A 104 -1.47 0.07 -0.12
CA PHE A 104 -1.76 0.47 1.27
C PHE A 104 -2.17 1.94 1.43
N ASN A 105 -2.00 2.76 0.40
CA ASN A 105 -2.45 4.15 0.37
C ASN A 105 -3.74 4.34 -0.46
N THR A 106 -4.22 3.28 -1.11
CA THR A 106 -5.41 3.30 -1.97
C THR A 106 -6.65 2.93 -1.17
N LYS A 107 -7.82 3.44 -1.56
CA LYS A 107 -9.10 3.00 -0.97
C LYS A 107 -9.36 1.55 -1.36
N LEU A 108 -9.60 0.69 -0.37
CA LEU A 108 -9.90 -0.73 -0.60
C LEU A 108 -11.08 -0.92 -1.57
N LEU A 109 -12.16 -0.15 -1.39
CA LEU A 109 -13.33 -0.20 -2.27
C LEU A 109 -12.96 -0.05 -3.75
N LYS A 110 -12.12 0.94 -4.10
CA LYS A 110 -11.64 1.14 -5.48
C LYS A 110 -10.92 -0.09 -6.02
N MET A 111 -10.10 -0.75 -5.21
CA MET A 111 -9.40 -1.97 -5.64
C MET A 111 -10.36 -3.15 -5.81
N LYS A 112 -11.33 -3.30 -4.90
CA LYS A 112 -12.36 -4.35 -4.97
C LYS A 112 -13.19 -4.23 -6.24
N GLU A 113 -13.77 -3.05 -6.47
CA GLU A 113 -14.58 -2.74 -7.65
C GLU A 113 -13.84 -3.06 -8.96
N ARG A 114 -12.58 -2.61 -9.07
CA ARG A 114 -11.76 -2.86 -10.26
C ARG A 114 -11.36 -4.32 -10.41
N HIS A 115 -11.00 -4.98 -9.31
CA HIS A 115 -10.67 -6.41 -9.34
C HIS A 115 -11.87 -7.24 -9.78
N LEU A 116 -13.04 -7.02 -9.20
CA LEU A 116 -14.28 -7.71 -9.54
C LEU A 116 -14.69 -7.47 -10.99
N PHE A 117 -14.57 -6.23 -11.48
CA PHE A 117 -14.87 -5.92 -12.87
C PHE A 117 -13.90 -6.61 -13.84
N LEU A 118 -12.60 -6.60 -13.55
CA LEU A 118 -11.63 -7.36 -14.34
C LEU A 118 -11.90 -8.87 -14.27
N GLY A 119 -12.35 -9.39 -13.12
CA GLY A 119 -12.77 -10.78 -12.97
C GLY A 119 -13.96 -11.12 -13.87
N PHE A 120 -14.99 -10.27 -13.85
CA PHE A 120 -16.17 -10.39 -14.72
C PHE A 120 -15.81 -10.41 -16.21
N LEU A 121 -14.82 -9.61 -16.62
CA LEU A 121 -14.33 -9.56 -18.00
C LEU A 121 -13.30 -10.65 -18.35
N GLY A 122 -12.90 -11.51 -17.40
CA GLY A 122 -11.84 -12.50 -17.61
C GLY A 122 -10.45 -11.91 -17.78
N ARG A 123 -10.21 -10.70 -17.25
CA ARG A 123 -8.97 -9.90 -17.39
C ARG A 123 -8.20 -9.71 -16.08
N ALA A 124 -8.62 -10.33 -14.98
CA ALA A 124 -7.92 -10.27 -13.70
C ALA A 124 -6.64 -11.12 -13.70
N VAL A 125 -5.62 -10.68 -14.44
CA VAL A 125 -4.31 -11.35 -14.55
C VAL A 125 -3.24 -10.52 -13.86
N TYR A 126 -2.79 -10.96 -12.68
CA TYR A 126 -1.78 -10.25 -11.87
C TYR A 126 -0.40 -10.89 -11.87
N ASP A 127 -0.20 -11.94 -12.67
CA ASP A 127 1.10 -12.60 -12.85
C ASP A 127 1.89 -11.89 -13.97
N PRO A 128 3.06 -11.28 -13.68
CA PRO A 128 3.88 -10.60 -14.67
C PRO A 128 4.41 -11.48 -15.81
N THR A 129 4.39 -12.80 -15.63
CA THR A 129 4.87 -13.75 -16.64
C THR A 129 3.79 -14.12 -17.66
N LYS A 130 2.53 -13.77 -17.40
CA LYS A 130 1.39 -14.12 -18.25
C LYS A 130 1.01 -12.99 -19.21
N PRO A 131 0.46 -13.33 -20.39
CA PRO A 131 -0.07 -12.32 -21.31
C PRO A 131 -1.21 -11.55 -20.63
N ASN A 132 -1.39 -10.29 -21.03
CA ASN A 132 -2.39 -9.37 -20.47
C ASN A 132 -2.20 -9.05 -18.97
N TYR A 133 -0.97 -9.16 -18.46
CA TYR A 133 -0.63 -8.75 -17.10
C TYR A 133 -1.11 -7.33 -16.76
N VAL A 134 -1.84 -7.21 -15.66
CA VAL A 134 -2.25 -5.95 -15.04
C VAL A 134 -1.43 -5.73 -13.78
N SER A 135 -0.54 -4.75 -13.79
CA SER A 135 0.19 -4.36 -12.59
C SER A 135 -0.73 -3.74 -11.53
N LEU A 136 -0.38 -3.92 -10.26
CA LEU A 136 -1.05 -3.25 -9.13
C LEU A 136 -1.04 -1.72 -9.25
N ASP A 137 -0.01 -1.14 -9.87
CA ASP A 137 0.03 0.30 -10.12
C ASP A 137 -1.13 0.76 -11.02
N LYS A 138 -1.33 0.09 -12.17
CA LYS A 138 -2.49 0.35 -13.04
C LYS A 138 -3.82 0.18 -12.33
N LEU A 139 -3.91 -0.78 -11.40
CA LEU A 139 -5.13 -1.00 -10.62
C LEU A 139 -5.40 0.15 -9.63
N THR A 140 -4.36 0.71 -9.02
CA THR A 140 -4.47 1.66 -7.90
C THR A 140 -4.40 3.12 -8.33
N SER A 141 -3.44 3.46 -9.17
CA SER A 141 -3.04 4.83 -9.51
C SER A 141 -3.82 5.41 -10.69
N THR A 142 -4.27 4.59 -11.63
CA THR A 142 -4.92 5.05 -12.86
C THR A 142 -6.31 5.67 -12.60
N PRO A 143 -6.70 6.76 -13.29
CA PRO A 143 -8.09 7.28 -13.35
C PRO A 143 -9.09 6.24 -13.88
N ASN A 144 -10.39 6.44 -13.67
CA ASN A 144 -11.38 5.44 -14.09
C ASN A 144 -11.50 5.33 -15.61
N GLU A 145 -11.41 6.46 -16.30
CA GLU A 145 -11.53 6.58 -17.75
C GLU A 145 -10.41 5.78 -18.44
N ILE A 146 -9.18 6.02 -17.99
CA ILE A 146 -7.99 5.32 -18.50
C ILE A 146 -8.02 3.84 -18.09
N PHE A 147 -8.44 3.52 -16.86
CA PHE A 147 -8.59 2.13 -16.42
C PHE A 147 -9.58 1.36 -17.31
N CYS A 148 -10.74 1.92 -17.61
CA CYS A 148 -11.75 1.26 -18.42
C CYS A 148 -11.23 0.98 -19.84
N VAL A 149 -10.68 2.01 -20.50
CA VAL A 149 -10.25 1.91 -21.90
C VAL A 149 -8.96 1.10 -22.04
N GLU A 150 -7.94 1.38 -21.23
CA GLU A 150 -6.61 0.81 -21.44
C GLU A 150 -6.40 -0.53 -20.75
N VAL A 151 -7.05 -0.75 -19.59
CA VAL A 151 -6.85 -1.95 -18.77
C VAL A 151 -8.01 -2.93 -18.95
N ALA A 152 -9.23 -2.48 -18.68
CA ALA A 152 -10.42 -3.33 -18.76
C ALA A 152 -10.86 -3.61 -20.20
N LYS A 153 -10.43 -2.77 -21.17
CA LYS A 153 -10.88 -2.80 -22.57
C LYS A 153 -12.41 -2.75 -22.68
N ALA A 154 -13.02 -1.89 -21.88
CA ALA A 154 -14.47 -1.69 -21.77
C ALA A 154 -14.81 -0.19 -21.71
N SER A 155 -16.08 0.15 -21.92
CA SER A 155 -16.54 1.54 -21.77
C SER A 155 -16.67 1.93 -20.29
N VAL A 156 -16.62 3.23 -19.99
CA VAL A 156 -16.88 3.73 -18.63
C VAL A 156 -18.32 3.42 -18.21
N GLN A 157 -19.26 3.47 -19.16
CA GLN A 157 -20.66 3.16 -18.92
C GLN A 157 -20.87 1.70 -18.50
N ASP A 158 -20.13 0.75 -19.09
CA ASP A 158 -20.19 -0.66 -18.69
C ASP A 158 -19.65 -0.87 -17.27
N TYR A 159 -18.56 -0.17 -16.94
CA TYR A 159 -18.02 -0.20 -15.58
C TYR A 159 -19.04 0.35 -14.58
N GLU A 160 -19.62 1.53 -14.83
CA GLU A 160 -20.65 2.12 -13.96
C GLU A 160 -21.90 1.22 -13.82
N ARG A 161 -22.32 0.56 -14.90
CA ARG A 161 -23.43 -0.38 -14.87
C ARG A 161 -23.09 -1.59 -13.99
N PHE A 162 -21.88 -2.13 -14.11
CA PHE A 162 -21.40 -3.23 -13.28
C PHE A 162 -21.31 -2.84 -11.80
N LEU A 163 -20.87 -1.62 -11.48
CA LEU A 163 -20.81 -1.15 -10.09
C LEU A 163 -22.19 -1.11 -9.41
N LYS A 164 -23.27 -0.94 -10.18
CA LYS A 164 -24.65 -0.99 -9.65
C LYS A 164 -25.13 -2.40 -9.33
N THR A 165 -24.40 -3.44 -9.72
CA THR A 165 -24.74 -4.84 -9.44
C THR A 165 -23.95 -5.44 -8.27
N LEU A 166 -23.04 -4.67 -7.67
CA LEU A 166 -22.25 -5.03 -6.48
C LEU A 166 -22.99 -4.66 -5.19
#